data_AF-A0A8T4U7V2-F1
#
_entry.id   AF-A0A8T4U7V2-F1
#
_cell.length_a   1.000
_cell.length_b   1.000
_cell.length_c   1.000
_cell.angle_alpha   90.00
_cell.angle_beta   90.00
_cell.angle_gamma   90.00
#
_symmetry.space_group_name_H-M   'P 1'
#
loop_
_entity.id
_entity.type
_entity.pdbx_description
1 polymer ?
#
loop_
_entity_poly.entity_id
_entity_poly.type
_entity_poly.pdbx_seq_one_letter_code
_entity_poly.pdbx_strand_id
1 'polypeptide(L)'
;MKSKKADVWVSAILYFGLGIIIISILLAAGLPAINKLRDKNVVLQTKEVFQVLDKNIRDVVRGGPGGQRVVKVDIKKGDFKIDDDDEQITWEYITKIALSEPGKTESEATAVSEGNLKIKTWISGDGYKVRLWISYSDNPQDAKNIINLLPSITTITGITDLAIRNDGAENKKIKVSISEVK
;
A
#
# COMPACT_ATOMS: atom_id res chain seq x y z
N MET A 1 38.34 23.96 -51.59
CA MET A 1 38.41 22.78 -50.69
C MET A 1 37.28 22.88 -49.68
N LYS A 2 36.20 22.09 -49.82
CA LYS A 2 35.13 22.02 -48.82
C LYS A 2 35.73 21.55 -47.48
N SER A 3 35.42 22.24 -46.39
CA SER A 3 36.08 22.07 -45.09
C SER A 3 35.70 20.73 -44.45
N LYS A 4 36.56 19.72 -44.61
CA LYS A 4 36.39 18.37 -44.03
C LYS A 4 36.06 18.37 -42.53
N LYS A 5 36.42 19.43 -41.80
CA LYS A 5 36.08 19.60 -40.38
C LYS A 5 34.57 19.74 -40.16
N ALA A 6 33.84 20.45 -41.03
CA ALA A 6 32.40 20.62 -40.92
C ALA A 6 31.67 19.28 -41.12
N ASP A 7 32.10 18.46 -42.09
CA ASP A 7 31.51 17.15 -42.36
C ASP A 7 31.65 16.19 -41.16
N VAL A 8 32.78 16.24 -40.44
CA VAL A 8 33.01 15.44 -39.22
C VAL A 8 32.11 15.88 -38.07
N TRP A 9 31.87 17.18 -37.91
CA TRP A 9 30.96 17.69 -36.88
C TRP A 9 29.50 17.34 -37.20
N VAL A 10 29.10 17.43 -38.47
CA VAL A 10 27.75 17.04 -38.92
C VAL A 10 27.50 15.56 -38.69
N SER A 11 28.47 14.69 -39.01
CA SER A 11 28.32 13.25 -38.76
C SER A 11 28.23 12.94 -37.27
N ALA A 12 29.07 13.58 -36.43
CA ALA A 12 28.98 13.42 -34.99
C ALA A 12 27.59 13.81 -34.44
N ILE A 13 27.07 14.97 -34.83
CA ILE A 13 25.73 15.42 -34.43
C ILE A 13 24.65 14.44 -34.90
N LEU A 14 24.76 13.91 -36.12
CA LEU A 14 23.82 12.93 -36.64
C LEU A 14 23.82 11.64 -35.82
N TYR A 15 25.00 11.12 -35.47
CA TYR A 15 25.12 9.92 -34.65
C TYR A 15 24.59 10.13 -33.23
N PHE A 16 24.85 11.29 -32.62
CA PHE A 16 24.27 11.63 -31.32
C PHE A 16 22.75 11.77 -31.39
N GLY A 17 22.23 12.44 -32.43
CA GLY A 17 20.80 12.56 -32.66
C GLY A 17 20.13 11.20 -32.82
N LEU A 18 20.71 10.31 -33.62
CA LEU A 18 20.22 8.94 -33.78
C LEU A 18 20.24 8.16 -32.46
N GLY A 19 21.32 8.30 -31.68
CA GLY A 19 21.43 7.68 -30.36
C GLY A 19 20.32 8.15 -29.40
N ILE A 20 20.06 9.46 -29.34
CA ILE A 20 19.00 10.03 -28.49
C ILE A 20 17.63 9.53 -28.95
N ILE A 21 17.37 9.45 -30.26
CA ILE A 21 16.11 8.94 -30.81
C ILE A 21 15.91 7.47 -30.39
N ILE A 22 16.93 6.62 -30.54
CA ILE A 22 16.84 5.20 -30.17
C ILE A 22 16.56 5.04 -28.68
N ILE A 23 17.29 5.77 -27.82
CA ILE A 23 17.08 5.72 -26.36
C ILE A 23 15.68 6.20 -26.00
N SER A 24 15.18 7.25 -26.66
CA SER A 24 13.85 7.80 -26.41
C SER A 24 12.74 6.80 -26.76
N ILE A 25 12.88 6.09 -27.89
CA ILE A 25 11.93 5.04 -28.30
C ILE A 25 11.95 3.89 -27.28
N LEU A 26 13.14 3.45 -26.86
CA LEU A 26 13.29 2.38 -25.87
C LEU A 26 12.64 2.78 -24.52
N LEU A 27 12.88 4.01 -24.07
CA LEU A 27 12.29 4.49 -22.82
C LEU A 27 10.77 4.61 -22.93
N ALA A 28 10.25 5.15 -24.03
CA ALA A 28 8.81 5.27 -24.25
C ALA A 28 8.11 3.90 -24.26
N ALA A 29 8.73 2.88 -24.86
CA ALA A 29 8.20 1.52 -24.88
C ALA A 29 8.39 0.78 -23.54
N GLY A 30 9.50 0.99 -22.84
CA GLY A 30 9.86 0.26 -21.62
C GLY A 30 9.25 0.84 -20.34
N LEU A 31 9.05 2.16 -20.27
CA LEU A 31 8.57 2.85 -19.08
C LEU A 31 7.20 2.34 -18.58
N PRO A 32 6.20 2.04 -19.45
CA PRO A 32 4.93 1.46 -19.01
C PRO A 32 5.10 0.12 -18.30
N ALA A 33 5.99 -0.75 -18.77
CA ALA A 33 6.24 -2.05 -18.15
C ALA A 33 6.91 -1.90 -16.77
N ILE A 34 7.90 -0.99 -16.68
CA ILE A 34 8.58 -0.67 -15.42
C ILE A 34 7.57 -0.11 -14.39
N ASN A 35 6.68 0.78 -14.82
CA ASN A 35 5.66 1.35 -13.95
C ASN A 35 4.68 0.28 -13.43
N LYS A 36 4.23 -0.64 -14.29
CA LYS A 36 3.38 -1.77 -13.87
C LYS A 36 4.06 -2.67 -12.83
N LEU A 37 5.34 -2.98 -13.03
CA LEU A 37 6.12 -3.78 -12.05
C LEU A 37 6.31 -3.04 -10.73
N ARG A 38 6.59 -1.73 -10.79
CA ARG A 38 6.71 -0.87 -9.61
C ARG A 38 5.40 -0.85 -8.82
N ASP A 39 4.27 -0.61 -9.47
CA ASP A 39 2.96 -0.56 -8.82
C ASP A 39 2.60 -1.90 -8.19
N LYS A 40 2.89 -3.02 -8.87
CA LYS A 40 2.74 -4.37 -8.30
C LYS A 40 3.54 -4.54 -7.02
N ASN A 41 4.80 -4.14 -7.03
CA ASN A 41 5.68 -4.26 -5.87
C ASN A 41 5.22 -3.40 -4.70
N VAL A 42 4.71 -2.18 -4.96
CA VAL A 42 4.13 -1.33 -3.92
C VAL A 42 3.01 -2.08 -3.21
N VAL A 43 2.06 -2.66 -3.97
CA VAL A 43 0.91 -3.28 -3.34
C VAL A 43 1.29 -4.58 -2.62
N LEU A 44 2.21 -5.37 -3.18
CA LEU A 44 2.72 -6.58 -2.50
C LEU A 44 3.42 -6.23 -1.18
N GLN A 45 4.25 -5.19 -1.15
CA GLN A 45 4.91 -4.72 0.07
C GLN A 45 3.90 -4.22 1.09
N THR A 46 2.91 -3.43 0.67
CA THR A 46 1.85 -2.97 1.58
C THR A 46 1.04 -4.15 2.11
N LYS A 47 0.76 -5.17 1.30
CA LYS A 47 0.09 -6.39 1.77
C LYS A 47 0.88 -7.12 2.86
N GLU A 48 2.21 -7.23 2.72
CA GLU A 48 3.08 -7.79 3.77
C GLU A 48 3.00 -6.96 5.06
N VAL A 49 3.02 -5.63 4.94
CA VAL A 49 2.83 -4.72 6.09
C VAL A 49 1.51 -5.00 6.81
N PHE A 50 0.40 -5.14 6.07
CA PHE A 50 -0.90 -5.46 6.64
C PHE A 50 -0.92 -6.80 7.37
N GLN A 51 -0.28 -7.83 6.82
CA GLN A 51 -0.17 -9.15 7.45
C GLN A 51 0.66 -9.10 8.74
N VAL A 52 1.77 -8.38 8.73
CA VAL A 52 2.61 -8.18 9.92
C VAL A 52 1.84 -7.39 10.98
N LEU A 53 1.12 -6.34 10.58
CA LEU A 53 0.34 -5.52 11.49
C LEU A 53 -0.79 -6.31 12.14
N ASP A 54 -1.60 -7.03 11.35
CA ASP A 54 -2.69 -7.86 11.85
C ASP A 54 -2.20 -8.94 12.81
N LYS A 55 -1.09 -9.60 12.46
CA LYS A 55 -0.46 -10.59 13.34
C LYS A 55 -0.07 -9.96 14.67
N ASN A 56 0.60 -8.80 14.67
CA ASN A 56 1.05 -8.16 15.89
C ASN A 56 -0.11 -7.64 16.75
N ILE A 57 -1.15 -7.08 16.14
CA ILE A 57 -2.38 -6.68 16.84
C ILE A 57 -2.99 -7.89 17.55
N ARG A 58 -3.17 -9.00 16.82
CA ARG A 58 -3.73 -10.24 17.39
C ARG A 58 -2.83 -10.86 18.45
N ASP A 59 -1.52 -10.80 18.30
CA ASP A 59 -0.57 -11.31 19.29
C ASP A 59 -0.57 -10.48 20.58
N VAL A 60 -0.67 -9.15 20.47
CA VAL A 60 -0.83 -8.23 21.62
C VAL A 60 -2.16 -8.48 22.35
N VAL A 61 -3.23 -8.73 21.58
CA VAL A 61 -4.54 -9.10 22.13
C VAL A 61 -4.48 -10.43 22.87
N ARG A 62 -3.87 -11.46 22.27
CA ARG A 62 -3.68 -12.79 22.88
C ARG A 62 -2.76 -12.79 24.10
N GLY A 63 -1.79 -11.87 24.15
CA GLY A 63 -0.89 -11.69 25.29
C GLY A 63 -1.57 -11.17 26.55
N GLY A 64 -2.79 -10.63 26.43
CA GLY A 64 -3.55 -10.06 27.53
C GLY A 64 -3.22 -8.60 27.84
N PRO A 65 -3.91 -8.01 28.84
CA PRO A 65 -3.75 -6.60 29.21
C PRO A 65 -2.31 -6.24 29.53
N GLY A 66 -1.84 -5.07 29.06
CA GLY A 66 -0.46 -4.62 29.21
C GLY A 66 0.51 -5.18 28.18
N GLY A 67 0.08 -6.12 27.32
CA GLY A 67 0.86 -6.57 26.18
C GLY A 67 1.19 -5.41 25.24
N GLN A 68 2.45 -5.31 24.82
CA GLN A 68 2.90 -4.27 23.89
C GLN A 68 3.86 -4.85 22.85
N ARG A 69 3.77 -4.37 21.62
CA ARG A 69 4.72 -4.63 20.53
C ARG A 69 5.03 -3.34 19.79
N VAL A 70 6.25 -3.26 19.26
CA VAL A 70 6.64 -2.20 18.32
C VAL A 70 6.78 -2.85 16.95
N VAL A 71 6.10 -2.28 15.96
CA VAL A 71 6.07 -2.77 14.59
C VAL A 71 6.55 -1.67 13.67
N LYS A 72 7.55 -1.99 12.86
CA LYS A 72 8.01 -1.10 11.79
C LYS A 72 7.10 -1.22 10.58
N VAL A 73 6.56 -0.08 10.15
CA VAL A 73 5.68 0.05 9.00
C VAL A 73 6.38 0.91 7.95
N ASP A 74 6.46 0.43 6.71
CA ASP A 74 7.03 1.16 5.56
C ASP A 74 5.95 1.32 4.48
N ILE A 75 5.31 2.48 4.44
CA ILE A 75 4.32 2.85 3.43
C ILE A 75 4.97 3.76 2.40
N LYS A 76 5.38 3.19 1.27
CA LYS A 76 6.07 3.93 0.21
C LYS A 76 5.16 4.85 -0.60
N LYS A 77 3.91 4.42 -0.81
CA LYS A 77 2.92 5.13 -1.63
C LYS A 77 1.51 4.79 -1.19
N GLY A 78 0.56 5.63 -1.60
CA GLY A 78 -0.85 5.47 -1.28
C GLY A 78 -1.20 6.08 0.07
N ASP A 79 -2.48 6.07 0.37
CA ASP A 79 -3.05 6.69 1.55
C ASP A 79 -3.36 5.60 2.56
N PHE A 80 -2.53 5.49 3.60
CA PHE A 80 -2.75 4.57 4.72
C PHE A 80 -3.51 5.29 5.82
N LYS A 81 -4.63 4.69 6.27
CA LYS A 81 -5.50 5.24 7.30
C LYS A 81 -5.81 4.19 8.38
N ILE A 82 -5.79 4.62 9.64
CA ILE A 82 -6.34 3.87 10.77
C ILE A 82 -7.59 4.61 11.23
N ASP A 83 -8.72 3.91 11.23
CA ASP A 83 -10.05 4.42 11.53
C ASP A 83 -10.60 3.74 12.79
N ASP A 84 -10.97 4.55 13.77
CA ASP A 84 -11.54 4.11 15.05
C ASP A 84 -13.04 3.90 14.97
N ASP A 85 -13.77 4.74 14.22
CA ASP A 85 -15.21 4.63 14.03
C ASP A 85 -15.59 3.29 13.40
N ASP A 86 -14.86 2.90 12.35
CA ASP A 86 -15.09 1.66 11.59
C ASP A 86 -14.26 0.46 12.09
N GLU A 87 -13.44 0.66 13.14
CA GLU A 87 -12.45 -0.28 13.68
C GLU A 87 -11.64 -0.96 12.54
N GLN A 88 -11.12 -0.14 11.64
CA GLN A 88 -10.54 -0.55 10.37
C GLN A 88 -9.19 0.09 10.08
N ILE A 89 -8.32 -0.70 9.46
CA ILE A 89 -7.08 -0.20 8.86
C ILE A 89 -7.25 -0.30 7.36
N THR A 90 -7.09 0.82 6.65
CA THR A 90 -7.32 0.92 5.22
C THR A 90 -6.09 1.48 4.53
N TRP A 91 -5.83 1.02 3.31
CA TRP A 91 -4.88 1.62 2.40
C TRP A 91 -5.46 1.73 1.00
N GLU A 92 -5.28 2.89 0.37
CA GLU A 92 -5.72 3.14 -1.00
C GLU A 92 -4.59 3.61 -1.91
N TYR A 93 -4.57 3.15 -3.16
CA TYR A 93 -3.59 3.58 -4.14
C TYR A 93 -4.14 3.48 -5.58
N ILE A 94 -3.77 4.46 -6.41
CA ILE A 94 -4.07 4.43 -7.84
C ILE A 94 -2.90 3.77 -8.56
N THR A 95 -3.20 2.75 -9.34
CA THR A 95 -2.23 1.88 -10.03
C THR A 95 -2.61 1.69 -11.50
N LYS A 96 -1.63 1.40 -12.35
CA LYS A 96 -1.86 1.04 -13.76
C LYS A 96 -2.21 -0.43 -13.98
N ILE A 97 -2.33 -1.21 -12.91
CA ILE A 97 -2.66 -2.63 -12.96
C ILE A 97 -3.87 -2.95 -12.08
N ALA A 98 -4.73 -3.84 -12.56
CA ALA A 98 -5.75 -4.45 -11.72
C ALA A 98 -5.14 -5.60 -10.92
N LEU A 99 -5.49 -5.70 -9.63
CA LEU A 99 -5.00 -6.77 -8.74
C LEU A 99 -6.05 -7.82 -8.42
N SER A 100 -7.32 -7.43 -8.48
CA SER A 100 -8.47 -8.32 -8.47
C SER A 100 -9.31 -8.04 -9.71
N GLU A 101 -10.37 -8.83 -9.91
CA GLU A 101 -11.38 -8.50 -10.91
C GLU A 101 -11.89 -7.07 -10.67
N PRO A 102 -11.70 -6.15 -11.64
CA PRO A 102 -12.01 -4.74 -11.43
C PRO A 102 -13.50 -4.48 -11.61
N GLY A 103 -14.13 -3.89 -10.60
CA GLY A 103 -15.48 -3.31 -10.76
C GLY A 103 -15.43 -1.99 -11.53
N LYS A 104 -16.55 -1.58 -12.14
CA LYS A 104 -16.66 -0.25 -12.75
C LYS A 104 -16.68 0.86 -11.71
N THR A 105 -17.31 0.57 -10.57
CA THR A 105 -17.40 1.44 -9.40
C THR A 105 -16.91 0.70 -8.16
N GLU A 106 -16.65 1.43 -7.08
CA GLU A 106 -16.29 0.81 -5.81
C GLU A 106 -17.38 -0.18 -5.37
N SER A 107 -18.66 0.18 -5.44
CA SER A 107 -19.77 -0.68 -5.02
C SER A 107 -19.90 -1.97 -5.85
N GLU A 108 -19.56 -1.93 -7.13
CA GLU A 108 -19.60 -3.09 -8.04
C GLU A 108 -18.39 -4.00 -7.94
N ALA A 109 -17.28 -3.54 -7.36
CA ALA A 109 -16.08 -4.36 -7.28
C ALA A 109 -16.22 -5.51 -6.28
N THR A 110 -15.70 -6.68 -6.64
CA THR A 110 -15.71 -7.85 -5.76
C THR A 110 -14.49 -7.83 -4.85
N ALA A 111 -14.70 -7.99 -3.55
CA ALA A 111 -13.62 -8.13 -2.59
C ALA A 111 -13.04 -9.55 -2.63
N VAL A 112 -11.71 -9.65 -2.77
CA VAL A 112 -10.97 -10.90 -2.60
C VAL A 112 -10.40 -10.91 -1.18
N SER A 113 -10.65 -12.01 -0.46
CA SER A 113 -10.15 -12.18 0.91
C SER A 113 -8.91 -13.06 0.93
N GLU A 114 -7.89 -12.59 1.65
CA GLU A 114 -6.67 -13.31 1.93
C GLU A 114 -6.42 -13.33 3.45
N GLY A 115 -7.02 -14.33 4.12
CA GLY A 115 -7.11 -14.33 5.57
C GLY A 115 -8.03 -13.20 6.06
N ASN A 116 -7.53 -12.34 6.95
CA ASN A 116 -8.26 -11.17 7.45
C ASN A 116 -8.15 -9.94 6.53
N LEU A 117 -7.22 -9.98 5.55
CA LEU A 117 -7.04 -8.90 4.59
C LEU A 117 -8.07 -9.01 3.46
N LYS A 118 -8.76 -7.92 3.19
CA LYS A 118 -9.65 -7.78 2.04
C LYS A 118 -9.01 -6.85 1.00
N ILE A 119 -9.18 -7.22 -0.26
CA ILE A 119 -8.60 -6.54 -1.41
C ILE A 119 -9.71 -6.25 -2.41
N LYS A 120 -9.82 -5.00 -2.85
CA LYS A 120 -10.81 -4.59 -3.86
C LYS A 120 -10.16 -3.68 -4.88
N THR A 121 -10.56 -3.84 -6.13
CA THR A 121 -10.05 -3.04 -7.25
C THR A 121 -11.22 -2.51 -8.06
N TRP A 122 -11.22 -1.23 -8.42
CA TRP A 122 -12.18 -0.66 -9.35
C TRP A 122 -11.52 0.34 -10.29
N ILE A 123 -12.18 0.59 -11.42
CA ILE A 123 -11.71 1.55 -12.42
C ILE A 123 -11.76 2.96 -11.83
N SER A 124 -10.68 3.72 -11.97
CA SER A 124 -10.61 5.12 -11.54
C SER A 124 -9.69 5.90 -12.47
N GLY A 125 -10.26 6.85 -13.22
CA GLY A 125 -9.53 7.64 -14.20
C GLY A 125 -8.91 6.77 -15.30
N ASP A 126 -7.61 6.92 -15.52
CA ASP A 126 -6.81 6.19 -16.52
C ASP A 126 -6.09 4.96 -15.93
N GLY A 127 -6.58 4.46 -14.80
CA GLY A 127 -6.04 3.31 -14.08
C GLY A 127 -7.08 2.63 -13.20
N TYR A 128 -6.58 2.00 -12.13
CA TYR A 128 -7.39 1.30 -11.16
C TYR A 128 -7.09 1.85 -9.77
N LYS A 129 -8.13 2.07 -8.97
CA LYS A 129 -7.98 2.29 -7.53
C LYS A 129 -8.04 0.93 -6.85
N VAL A 130 -7.04 0.66 -6.01
CA VAL A 130 -6.94 -0.53 -5.18
C VAL A 130 -7.15 -0.10 -3.74
N ARG A 131 -7.99 -0.85 -3.02
CA ARG A 131 -8.18 -0.73 -1.58
C ARG A 131 -7.80 -2.03 -0.90
N LEU A 132 -6.92 -1.93 0.09
CA LEU A 132 -6.59 -2.97 1.05
C LEU A 132 -7.20 -2.57 2.39
N TRP A 133 -7.88 -3.49 3.07
CA TRP A 133 -8.35 -3.20 4.41
C TRP A 133 -8.47 -4.44 5.28
N ILE A 134 -8.32 -4.21 6.58
CA ILE A 134 -8.59 -5.17 7.63
C ILE A 134 -9.62 -4.55 8.57
N SER A 135 -10.64 -5.33 8.92
CA SER A 135 -11.69 -4.93 9.85
C SER A 135 -11.60 -5.77 11.12
N TYR A 136 -11.78 -5.10 12.25
CA TYR A 136 -11.82 -5.71 13.57
C TYR A 136 -13.22 -5.68 14.20
N SER A 137 -14.18 -5.01 13.55
CA SER A 137 -15.53 -4.76 14.08
C SER A 137 -16.45 -5.98 14.07
N ASP A 138 -16.25 -6.97 13.18
CA ASP A 138 -17.17 -8.11 13.06
C ASP A 138 -16.49 -9.31 12.39
N ASN A 139 -15.71 -10.07 13.16
CA ASN A 139 -15.35 -11.43 12.76
C ASN A 139 -16.13 -12.43 13.62
N PRO A 140 -17.16 -13.12 13.07
CA PRO A 140 -17.96 -14.12 13.79
C PRO A 140 -17.11 -15.26 14.39
N GLN A 141 -15.92 -15.51 13.84
CA GLN A 141 -14.98 -16.52 14.33
C GLN A 141 -14.19 -16.05 15.56
N ASP A 142 -14.13 -14.74 15.83
CA ASP A 142 -13.43 -14.11 16.96
C ASP A 142 -14.42 -13.46 17.96
N ALA A 143 -15.69 -13.89 17.99
CA ALA A 143 -16.77 -13.31 18.82
C ALA A 143 -16.50 -13.25 20.34
N LYS A 144 -15.35 -13.73 20.82
CA LYS A 144 -14.87 -13.55 22.20
C LYS A 144 -13.97 -12.32 22.41
N ASN A 145 -13.43 -11.70 21.35
CA ASN A 145 -12.43 -10.63 21.42
C ASN A 145 -12.67 -9.58 20.31
N ILE A 146 -13.77 -8.84 20.37
CA ILE A 146 -13.97 -7.66 19.49
C ILE A 146 -12.90 -6.62 19.85
N ILE A 147 -12.14 -6.13 18.88
CA ILE A 147 -11.04 -5.19 19.12
C ILE A 147 -11.51 -3.78 18.82
N ASN A 148 -11.40 -2.89 19.80
CA ASN A 148 -11.60 -1.47 19.64
C ASN A 148 -10.24 -0.79 19.41
N LEU A 149 -10.04 -0.21 18.23
CA LEU A 149 -8.82 0.50 17.87
C LEU A 149 -8.86 1.93 18.43
N LEU A 150 -7.80 2.31 19.15
CA LEU A 150 -7.61 3.66 19.68
C LEU A 150 -6.34 4.28 19.07
N PRO A 151 -6.40 4.71 17.79
CA PRO A 151 -5.28 5.34 17.13
C PRO A 151 -5.01 6.73 17.71
N SER A 152 -3.76 6.98 18.08
CA SER A 152 -3.24 8.35 18.26
C SER A 152 -2.70 8.93 16.95
N ILE A 153 -2.61 8.10 15.91
CA ILE A 153 -2.19 8.43 14.55
C ILE A 153 -3.18 7.84 13.56
N THR A 154 -3.78 8.69 12.73
CA THR A 154 -4.83 8.28 11.77
C THR A 154 -4.29 8.07 10.37
N THR A 155 -3.15 8.67 10.02
CA THR A 155 -2.53 8.54 8.69
C THR A 155 -1.03 8.29 8.80
N ILE A 156 -0.48 7.46 7.93
CA ILE A 156 0.94 7.06 7.95
C ILE A 156 1.54 7.19 6.56
N THR A 157 2.71 7.81 6.48
CA THR A 157 3.49 7.91 5.23
C THR A 157 4.96 7.67 5.51
N GLY A 158 5.65 6.93 4.63
CA GLY A 158 7.06 6.59 4.82
C GLY A 158 7.27 5.50 5.87
N ILE A 159 8.43 5.55 6.52
CA ILE A 159 8.85 4.58 7.52
C ILE A 159 8.51 5.11 8.91
N THR A 160 7.68 4.38 9.64
CA THR A 160 7.21 4.73 10.98
C THR A 160 7.23 3.51 11.88
N ASP A 161 7.70 3.66 13.11
CA ASP A 161 7.59 2.64 14.15
C ASP A 161 6.30 2.86 14.95
N LEU A 162 5.42 1.85 14.97
CA LEU A 162 4.15 1.88 15.68
C LEU A 162 4.20 1.05 16.95
N ALA A 163 3.87 1.65 18.08
CA ALA A 163 3.58 0.94 19.32
C ALA A 163 2.11 0.51 19.33
N ILE A 164 1.90 -0.79 19.47
CA ILE A 164 0.59 -1.43 19.59
C ILE A 164 0.48 -1.96 21.02
N ARG A 165 -0.53 -1.53 21.77
CA ARG A 165 -0.70 -1.88 23.18
C ARG A 165 -2.11 -2.34 23.48
N ASN A 166 -2.23 -3.43 24.26
CA ASN A 166 -3.48 -3.90 24.82
C ASN A 166 -3.79 -3.13 26.12
N ASP A 167 -4.77 -2.25 26.09
CA ASP A 167 -5.21 -1.43 27.22
C ASP A 167 -6.22 -2.15 28.13
N GLY A 168 -6.46 -3.43 27.89
CA GLY A 168 -7.43 -4.25 28.60
C GLY A 168 -8.77 -4.32 27.89
N ALA A 169 -9.80 -4.74 28.62
CA ALA A 169 -11.14 -4.92 28.07
C ALA A 169 -12.16 -4.01 28.75
N GLU A 170 -13.03 -3.41 27.95
CA GLU A 170 -14.19 -2.65 28.41
C GLU A 170 -15.41 -3.06 27.57
N ASN A 171 -16.57 -3.27 28.21
CA ASN A 171 -17.80 -3.67 27.50
C ASN A 171 -17.63 -4.89 26.57
N LYS A 172 -16.81 -5.87 26.98
CA LYS A 172 -16.45 -7.08 26.19
C LYS A 172 -15.64 -6.81 24.91
N LYS A 173 -15.17 -5.58 24.69
CA LYS A 173 -14.21 -5.23 23.63
C LYS A 173 -12.81 -5.06 24.22
N ILE A 174 -11.79 -5.55 23.53
CA ILE A 174 -10.39 -5.34 23.89
C ILE A 174 -9.93 -4.03 23.27
N LYS A 175 -9.46 -3.10 24.09
CA LYS A 175 -8.93 -1.81 23.66
C LYS A 175 -7.50 -1.99 23.21
N VAL A 176 -7.21 -1.62 21.97
CA VAL A 176 -5.86 -1.64 21.41
C VAL A 176 -5.49 -0.23 20.99
N SER A 177 -4.55 0.38 21.71
CA SER A 177 -3.98 1.67 21.30
C SER A 177 -2.87 1.47 20.27
N ILE A 178 -2.88 2.33 19.27
CA ILE A 178 -1.83 2.40 18.23
C ILE A 178 -1.27 3.81 18.23
N SER A 179 0.04 3.95 18.44
CA SER A 179 0.72 5.25 18.52
C SER A 179 2.08 5.19 17.85
N GLU A 180 2.56 6.33 17.38
CA GLU A 180 3.92 6.45 16.84
C GLU A 180 4.95 6.46 17.97
N VAL A 181 6.03 5.69 17.80
CA VAL A 181 7.20 5.73 18.68
C VAL A 181 8.11 6.87 18.22
N LYS A 182 8.29 7.87 19.10
CA LYS A 182 9.25 8.96 18.88
C LYS A 182 10.65 8.58 19.32
#